data_AF-A0AAD0B8G0-F1
#
_entry.id   AF-A0AAD0B8G0-F1
#
_cell.length_a   1.000
_cell.length_b   1.000
_cell.length_c   1.000
_cell.angle_alpha   90.00
_cell.angle_beta   90.00
_cell.angle_gamma   90.00
#
_symmetry.space_group_name_H-M   'P 1'
#
loop_
_entity.id
_entity.type
_entity.pdbx_description
1 polymer ?
#
loop_
_entity_poly.entity_id
_entity_poly.type
_entity_poly.pdbx_seq_one_letter_code
_entity_poly.pdbx_strand_id
1 'polypeptide(L)'
;MVGDFRFGNAYLITNNPKDKCSIKKEFFNLETDKRAYDVALKALGGLNRYDIRLVFWCLFVREYRNRSIGKYTVNGKYEHPVWNLCFVENKFKNAIKLSPLFNQDLDFLIVDGSSHPSTYGYHFLNMLHRGKTPVAALYETQVVKKSFSSVFKAFSADKFIVSGTNNSFRLLKNYISWGVLDASPMSGMELRHAEEAIFSSHKYNDSLLYFAGEENAKLNSDQLSHFDNSPYKRKMLVVKKTDKTFFYESFSKCKPALKYVLCHDAEDQEVAGDSYNLIGLSQVLYVALSLMFKDGSMADNPYAVMKRLVSDV
;
A
#
# COMPACT_ATOMS: atom_id res chain seq x y z
N MET A 1 13.20 -15.16 0.40
CA MET A 1 12.77 -14.34 -0.75
C MET A 1 14.00 -13.97 -1.56
N VAL A 2 13.94 -14.07 -2.88
CA VAL A 2 15.07 -13.69 -3.76
C VAL A 2 14.90 -12.23 -4.15
N GLY A 3 15.94 -11.43 -3.90
CA GLY A 3 15.98 -10.01 -4.28
C GLY A 3 16.07 -9.80 -5.79
N ASP A 4 16.03 -8.54 -6.21
CA ASP A 4 16.21 -8.17 -7.61
C ASP A 4 17.58 -8.63 -8.15
N PHE A 5 17.62 -9.16 -9.37
CA PHE A 5 18.87 -9.63 -9.98
C PHE A 5 19.87 -8.52 -10.30
N ARG A 6 19.46 -7.25 -10.23
CA ARG A 6 20.35 -6.09 -10.39
C ARG A 6 21.04 -5.68 -9.10
N PHE A 7 20.75 -6.32 -7.95
CA PHE A 7 21.49 -6.05 -6.72
C PHE A 7 22.99 -6.24 -6.93
N GLY A 8 23.76 -5.20 -6.62
CA GLY A 8 25.21 -5.19 -6.81
C GLY A 8 25.66 -4.89 -8.23
N ASN A 9 24.79 -4.37 -9.12
CA ASN A 9 25.20 -4.02 -10.48
C ASN A 9 26.35 -2.99 -10.50
N ALA A 10 26.37 -2.06 -9.54
CA ALA A 10 27.45 -1.11 -9.37
C ALA A 10 28.78 -1.77 -8.99
N TYR A 11 28.75 -2.82 -8.18
CA TYR A 11 29.95 -3.57 -7.81
C TYR A 11 30.57 -4.27 -9.03
N LEU A 12 29.75 -4.76 -9.96
CA LEU A 12 30.25 -5.41 -11.19
C LEU A 12 31.07 -4.47 -12.09
N ILE A 13 30.82 -3.16 -12.00
CA ILE A 13 31.50 -2.13 -12.77
C ILE A 13 32.68 -1.52 -11.99
N THR A 14 32.43 -1.14 -10.74
CA THR A 14 33.39 -0.37 -9.92
C THR A 14 34.38 -1.25 -9.15
N ASN A 15 34.04 -2.53 -8.93
CA ASN A 15 34.71 -3.44 -8.00
C ASN A 15 34.86 -2.88 -6.56
N ASN A 16 34.05 -1.87 -6.18
CA ASN A 16 34.09 -1.29 -4.84
C ASN A 16 33.19 -2.10 -3.88
N PRO A 17 33.73 -2.69 -2.79
CA PRO A 17 32.93 -3.47 -1.84
C PRO A 17 31.71 -2.75 -1.25
N LYS A 18 31.74 -1.42 -1.17
CA LYS A 18 30.60 -0.61 -0.70
C LYS A 18 29.38 -0.69 -1.63
N ASP A 19 29.58 -1.06 -2.90
CA ASP A 19 28.53 -1.12 -3.91
C ASP A 19 27.88 -2.51 -4.04
N LYS A 20 28.24 -3.49 -3.18
CA LYS A 20 27.70 -4.86 -3.28
C LYS A 20 26.19 -4.96 -3.09
N CYS A 21 25.58 -4.02 -2.37
CA CYS A 21 24.15 -4.00 -2.10
C CYS A 21 23.41 -2.87 -2.82
N SER A 22 24.08 -2.12 -3.71
CA SER A 22 23.46 -0.98 -4.41
C SER A 22 22.90 -1.40 -5.77
N ILE A 23 21.84 -0.69 -6.19
CA ILE A 23 21.29 -0.76 -7.54
C ILE A 23 21.40 0.64 -8.13
N LYS A 24 22.31 0.83 -9.10
CA LYS A 24 22.56 2.11 -9.76
C LYS A 24 21.94 2.11 -11.16
N LYS A 25 21.01 3.04 -11.41
CA LYS A 25 20.19 3.08 -12.64
C LYS A 25 21.02 3.37 -13.89
N GLU A 26 22.09 4.14 -13.74
CA GLU A 26 23.06 4.45 -14.79
C GLU A 26 23.76 3.19 -15.36
N PHE A 27 23.74 2.08 -14.64
CA PHE A 27 24.30 0.80 -15.09
C PHE A 27 23.23 -0.18 -15.61
N PHE A 28 22.02 0.28 -15.90
CA PHE A 28 20.99 -0.56 -16.51
C PHE A 28 21.24 -0.70 -18.01
N ASN A 29 21.90 -1.79 -18.38
CA ASN A 29 22.13 -2.17 -19.78
C ASN A 29 22.17 -3.70 -19.90
N LEU A 30 22.02 -4.21 -21.13
CA LEU A 30 21.92 -5.64 -21.41
C LEU A 30 23.12 -6.43 -20.88
N GLU A 31 24.33 -5.92 -21.05
CA GLU A 31 25.57 -6.59 -20.65
C GLU A 31 25.67 -6.72 -19.12
N THR A 32 25.43 -5.61 -18.41
CA THR A 32 25.49 -5.58 -16.94
C THR A 32 24.37 -6.41 -16.33
N ASP A 33 23.16 -6.32 -16.88
CA ASP A 33 22.00 -7.12 -16.44
C ASP A 33 22.27 -8.63 -16.63
N LYS A 34 22.86 -9.05 -17.76
CA LYS A 34 23.26 -10.44 -17.99
C LYS A 34 24.31 -10.90 -16.97
N ARG A 35 25.35 -10.10 -16.75
CA ARG A 35 26.40 -10.44 -15.79
C ARG A 35 25.86 -10.55 -14.37
N ALA A 36 24.98 -9.63 -13.96
CA ALA A 36 24.35 -9.68 -12.65
C ALA A 36 23.45 -10.91 -12.50
N TYR A 37 22.67 -11.23 -13.54
CA TYR A 37 21.85 -12.43 -13.59
C TYR A 37 22.69 -13.72 -13.48
N ASP A 38 23.79 -13.83 -14.21
CA ASP A 38 24.66 -15.02 -14.15
C ASP A 38 25.29 -15.21 -12.77
N VAL A 39 25.78 -14.11 -12.16
CA VAL A 39 26.31 -14.14 -10.78
C VAL A 39 25.23 -14.56 -9.79
N ALA A 40 24.02 -14.00 -9.90
CA ALA A 40 22.90 -14.35 -9.04
C ALA A 40 22.51 -15.83 -9.20
N LEU A 41 22.40 -16.33 -10.43
CA LEU A 41 22.07 -17.73 -10.69
C LEU A 41 23.13 -18.70 -10.15
N LYS A 42 24.42 -18.34 -10.28
CA LYS A 42 25.51 -19.15 -9.70
C LYS A 42 25.40 -19.22 -8.19
N ALA A 43 25.15 -18.09 -7.52
CA ALA A 43 24.98 -18.04 -6.07
C ALA A 43 23.75 -18.83 -5.60
N LEU A 44 22.61 -18.66 -6.29
CA LEU A 44 21.37 -19.39 -6.01
C LEU A 44 21.52 -20.90 -6.24
N GLY A 45 22.42 -21.33 -7.11
CA GLY A 45 22.74 -22.75 -7.31
C GLY A 45 23.15 -23.45 -6.01
N GLY A 46 23.88 -22.75 -5.13
CA GLY A 46 24.24 -23.26 -3.80
C GLY A 46 23.05 -23.40 -2.82
N LEU A 47 21.91 -22.77 -3.13
CA LEU A 47 20.69 -22.80 -2.32
C LEU A 47 19.61 -23.75 -2.89
N ASN A 48 19.93 -24.53 -3.93
CA ASN A 48 19.04 -25.56 -4.48
C ASN A 48 19.03 -26.82 -3.60
N ARG A 49 18.64 -26.65 -2.34
CA ARG A 49 18.59 -27.66 -1.29
C ARG A 49 17.14 -27.96 -0.91
N TYR A 50 16.89 -29.11 -0.27
CA TYR A 50 15.54 -29.56 0.09
C TYR A 50 14.94 -28.78 1.28
N ASP A 51 15.77 -28.15 2.10
CA ASP A 51 15.39 -27.39 3.30
C ASP A 51 15.09 -25.90 3.01
N ILE A 52 15.29 -25.46 1.76
CA ILE A 52 15.10 -24.08 1.32
C ILE A 52 13.99 -24.06 0.29
N ARG A 53 13.13 -23.03 0.32
CA ARG A 53 12.21 -22.71 -0.78
C ARG A 53 12.52 -21.33 -1.33
N LEU A 54 12.63 -21.23 -2.66
CA LEU A 54 12.94 -19.99 -3.34
C LEU A 54 11.65 -19.34 -3.85
N VAL A 55 11.42 -18.08 -3.47
CA VAL A 55 10.34 -17.24 -4.00
C VAL A 55 10.96 -16.04 -4.71
N PHE A 56 10.77 -15.97 -6.03
CA PHE A 56 11.34 -14.92 -6.90
C PHE A 56 10.41 -13.69 -6.96
N TRP A 57 10.08 -13.14 -5.78
CA TRP A 57 9.11 -12.06 -5.62
C TRP A 57 9.42 -10.82 -6.47
N CYS A 58 10.64 -10.29 -6.38
CA CYS A 58 11.02 -9.09 -7.13
C CYS A 58 10.92 -9.29 -8.65
N LEU A 59 11.33 -10.46 -9.14
CA LEU A 59 11.22 -10.80 -10.56
C LEU A 59 9.76 -10.95 -10.99
N PHE A 60 8.95 -11.64 -10.18
CA PHE A 60 7.51 -11.82 -10.43
C PHE A 60 6.77 -10.49 -10.54
N VAL A 61 6.95 -9.59 -9.57
CA VAL A 61 6.31 -8.27 -9.58
C VAL A 61 6.77 -7.43 -10.78
N ARG A 62 8.07 -7.46 -11.08
CA ARG A 62 8.64 -6.72 -12.22
C ARG A 62 8.09 -7.24 -13.56
N GLU A 63 8.01 -8.56 -13.71
CA GLU A 63 7.46 -9.18 -14.92
C GLU A 63 5.96 -8.89 -15.05
N TYR A 64 5.18 -9.02 -13.98
CA TYR A 64 3.76 -8.68 -13.96
C TYR A 64 3.53 -7.22 -14.42
N ARG A 65 4.29 -6.27 -13.89
CA ARG A 65 4.20 -4.85 -14.29
C ARG A 65 4.64 -4.59 -15.72
N ASN A 66 5.70 -5.25 -16.17
CA ASN A 66 6.12 -5.11 -17.56
C ASN A 66 5.03 -5.63 -18.50
N ARG A 67 4.40 -6.77 -18.17
CA ARG A 67 3.27 -7.34 -18.91
C ARG A 67 2.07 -6.39 -18.92
N SER A 68 1.69 -5.81 -17.79
CA SER A 68 0.51 -4.93 -17.70
C SER A 68 0.62 -3.66 -18.54
N ILE A 69 1.83 -3.16 -18.80
CA ILE A 69 2.08 -2.02 -19.69
C ILE A 69 2.56 -2.42 -21.10
N GLY A 70 2.52 -3.72 -21.43
CA GLY A 70 2.93 -4.24 -22.74
C GLY A 70 4.44 -4.18 -23.04
N LYS A 71 5.29 -3.96 -22.02
CA LYS A 71 6.75 -3.87 -22.17
C LYS A 71 7.37 -5.25 -22.40
N TYR A 72 8.34 -5.31 -23.31
CA TYR A 72 9.01 -6.55 -23.75
C TYR A 72 8.06 -7.57 -24.40
N THR A 73 6.96 -7.10 -24.99
CA THR A 73 6.05 -7.95 -25.77
C THR A 73 6.56 -8.07 -27.21
N VAL A 74 6.86 -9.30 -27.62
CA VAL A 74 7.27 -9.65 -28.99
C VAL A 74 6.27 -10.67 -29.52
N ASN A 75 5.64 -10.40 -30.67
CA ASN A 75 4.63 -11.29 -31.27
C ASN A 75 3.52 -11.73 -30.31
N GLY A 76 3.05 -10.82 -29.45
CA GLY A 76 2.00 -11.08 -28.45
C GLY A 76 2.45 -11.91 -27.24
N LYS A 77 3.74 -12.21 -27.10
CA LYS A 77 4.30 -12.94 -25.96
C LYS A 77 5.30 -12.06 -25.21
N TYR A 78 5.30 -12.19 -23.88
CA TYR A 78 6.31 -11.54 -23.05
C TYR A 78 7.67 -12.24 -23.22
N GLU A 79 8.70 -11.48 -23.55
CA GLU A 79 10.06 -11.97 -23.76
C GLU A 79 11.07 -10.91 -23.33
N HIS A 80 11.45 -10.92 -22.05
CA HIS A 80 12.52 -10.05 -21.57
C HIS A 80 13.89 -10.64 -21.98
N PRO A 81 14.85 -9.81 -22.42
CA PRO A 81 16.10 -10.26 -23.04
C PRO A 81 17.13 -10.89 -22.09
N VAL A 82 16.80 -11.08 -20.81
CA VAL A 82 17.75 -11.54 -19.77
C VAL A 82 17.10 -12.57 -18.85
N TRP A 83 16.05 -12.18 -18.15
CA TRP A 83 15.33 -13.05 -17.22
C TRP A 83 13.86 -13.14 -17.61
N ASN A 84 13.30 -14.34 -17.58
CA ASN A 84 11.85 -14.52 -17.57
C ASN A 84 11.54 -15.48 -16.42
N LEU A 85 10.52 -15.17 -15.63
CA LEU A 85 10.21 -15.85 -14.38
C LEU A 85 10.05 -17.35 -14.57
N CYS A 86 9.27 -17.77 -15.57
CA CYS A 86 9.04 -19.19 -15.85
C CYS A 86 10.35 -19.96 -16.08
N PHE A 87 11.31 -19.38 -16.81
CA PHE A 87 12.62 -20.02 -17.04
C PHE A 87 13.44 -20.12 -15.75
N VAL A 88 13.47 -19.03 -14.97
CA VAL A 88 14.19 -18.99 -13.69
C VAL A 88 13.62 -20.01 -12.71
N GLU A 89 12.31 -20.00 -12.54
CA GLU A 89 11.62 -20.93 -11.65
C GLU A 89 11.87 -22.38 -12.05
N ASN A 90 11.91 -22.71 -13.35
CA ASN A 90 12.16 -24.06 -13.84
C ASN A 90 13.60 -24.55 -13.64
N LYS A 91 14.55 -23.64 -13.43
CA LYS A 91 15.95 -23.99 -13.14
C LYS A 91 16.14 -24.54 -11.72
N PHE A 92 15.30 -24.16 -10.77
CA PHE A 92 15.44 -24.52 -9.36
C PHE A 92 14.29 -25.44 -8.92
N LYS A 93 14.62 -26.65 -8.44
CA LYS A 93 13.61 -27.65 -8.04
C LYS A 93 12.79 -27.19 -6.83
N ASN A 94 13.40 -26.37 -5.99
CA ASN A 94 12.79 -25.80 -4.78
C ASN A 94 12.15 -24.41 -5.00
N ALA A 95 12.00 -23.96 -6.25
CA ALA A 95 11.30 -22.71 -6.56
C ALA A 95 9.79 -22.85 -6.44
N ILE A 96 9.18 -21.87 -5.80
CA ILE A 96 7.73 -21.66 -5.80
C ILE A 96 7.33 -21.03 -7.13
N LYS A 97 6.39 -21.66 -7.85
CA LYS A 97 5.99 -21.26 -9.21
C LYS A 97 4.94 -20.16 -9.20
N LEU A 98 5.34 -18.90 -9.27
CA LEU A 98 4.43 -17.74 -9.31
C LEU A 98 3.94 -17.43 -10.73
N SER A 99 4.62 -17.91 -11.78
CA SER A 99 4.26 -17.64 -13.18
C SER A 99 2.80 -17.96 -13.57
N PRO A 100 2.10 -18.95 -12.98
CA PRO A 100 0.67 -19.18 -13.28
C PRO A 100 -0.26 -18.03 -12.88
N LEU A 101 0.20 -17.10 -12.04
CA LEU A 101 -0.62 -16.01 -11.52
C LEU A 101 -0.68 -14.77 -12.43
N PHE A 102 0.07 -14.71 -13.55
CA PHE A 102 0.17 -13.49 -14.37
C PHE A 102 -1.14 -12.98 -14.97
N ASN A 103 -2.17 -13.83 -15.05
CA ASN A 103 -3.49 -13.44 -15.57
C ASN A 103 -4.47 -13.01 -14.45
N GLN A 104 -3.99 -12.83 -13.22
CA GLN A 104 -4.77 -12.38 -12.09
C GLN A 104 -4.52 -10.89 -11.82
N ASP A 105 -5.45 -10.22 -11.14
CA ASP A 105 -5.20 -8.91 -10.54
C ASP A 105 -4.33 -9.07 -9.30
N LEU A 106 -3.13 -8.50 -9.34
CA LEU A 106 -2.09 -8.64 -8.32
C LEU A 106 -1.67 -7.29 -7.73
N ASP A 107 -2.29 -6.18 -8.16
CA ASP A 107 -1.87 -4.83 -7.76
C ASP A 107 -1.95 -4.65 -6.24
N PHE A 108 -2.99 -5.21 -5.63
CA PHE A 108 -3.23 -5.12 -4.18
C PHE A 108 -2.15 -5.80 -3.32
N LEU A 109 -1.28 -6.62 -3.91
CA LEU A 109 -0.17 -7.25 -3.21
C LEU A 109 1.08 -6.35 -3.13
N ILE A 110 1.08 -5.17 -3.77
CA ILE A 110 2.27 -4.35 -3.97
C ILE A 110 1.97 -2.88 -3.61
N VAL A 111 2.93 -2.20 -2.96
CA VAL A 111 2.75 -0.81 -2.50
C VAL A 111 3.63 0.22 -3.20
N ASP A 112 4.53 -0.16 -4.11
CA ASP A 112 5.26 0.82 -4.92
C ASP A 112 6.03 0.19 -6.08
N GLY A 113 6.64 1.04 -6.93
CA GLY A 113 7.50 0.69 -8.06
C GLY A 113 8.70 -0.21 -7.72
N SER A 114 9.11 -0.29 -6.46
CA SER A 114 10.26 -1.06 -5.98
C SER A 114 9.91 -2.51 -5.62
N SER A 115 8.65 -2.91 -5.82
CA SER A 115 8.15 -4.26 -5.55
C SER A 115 8.03 -4.57 -4.05
N HIS A 116 7.86 -3.56 -3.20
CA HIS A 116 7.58 -3.81 -1.79
C HIS A 116 6.21 -4.48 -1.63
N PRO A 117 6.09 -5.55 -0.82
CA PRO A 117 4.79 -6.17 -0.52
C PRO A 117 3.89 -5.20 0.24
N SER A 118 2.59 -5.24 -0.08
CA SER A 118 1.56 -4.67 0.80
C SER A 118 1.36 -5.54 2.03
N THR A 119 0.49 -5.13 2.97
CA THR A 119 0.00 -6.00 4.05
C THR A 119 -0.52 -7.34 3.50
N TYR A 120 -1.24 -7.30 2.36
CA TYR A 120 -1.72 -8.51 1.68
C TYR A 120 -0.59 -9.26 0.97
N GLY A 121 0.40 -8.56 0.42
CA GLY A 121 1.61 -9.17 -0.13
C GLY A 121 2.37 -9.98 0.93
N TYR A 122 2.52 -9.43 2.14
CA TYR A 122 3.12 -10.16 3.26
C TYR A 122 2.27 -11.36 3.70
N HIS A 123 0.95 -11.22 3.76
CA HIS A 123 0.06 -12.34 4.04
C HIS A 123 0.19 -13.46 2.98
N PHE A 124 0.18 -13.09 1.70
CA PHE A 124 0.42 -14.02 0.58
C PHE A 124 1.75 -14.75 0.70
N LEU A 125 2.84 -14.03 0.97
CA LEU A 125 4.17 -14.62 1.18
C LEU A 125 4.21 -15.54 2.41
N ASN A 126 3.49 -15.22 3.48
CA ASN A 126 3.37 -16.07 4.65
C ASN A 126 2.61 -17.38 4.33
N MET A 127 1.54 -17.31 3.53
CA MET A 127 0.82 -18.50 3.07
C MET A 127 1.71 -19.41 2.23
N LEU A 128 2.48 -18.82 1.33
CA LEU A 128 3.51 -19.54 0.58
C LEU A 128 4.52 -20.20 1.51
N HIS A 129 5.03 -19.46 2.51
CA HIS A 129 5.97 -19.98 3.51
C HIS A 129 5.41 -21.21 4.24
N ARG A 130 4.13 -21.17 4.62
CA ARG A 130 3.38 -22.27 5.26
C ARG A 130 3.07 -23.47 4.35
N GLY A 131 3.52 -23.47 3.10
CA GLY A 131 3.37 -24.61 2.20
C GLY A 131 2.19 -24.52 1.24
N LYS A 132 1.40 -23.45 1.28
CA LYS A 132 0.30 -23.27 0.32
C LYS A 132 0.84 -23.13 -1.10
N THR A 133 0.05 -23.62 -2.06
CA THR A 133 0.32 -23.37 -3.48
C THR A 133 0.06 -21.89 -3.81
N PRO A 134 0.69 -21.32 -4.84
CA PRO A 134 0.47 -19.92 -5.21
C PRO A 134 -0.98 -19.54 -5.50
N VAL A 135 -1.76 -20.44 -6.12
CA VAL A 135 -3.19 -20.21 -6.37
C VAL A 135 -3.98 -20.19 -5.06
N ALA A 136 -3.74 -21.15 -4.16
CA ALA A 136 -4.42 -21.20 -2.86
C ALA A 136 -4.06 -19.99 -1.98
N ALA A 137 -2.76 -19.64 -1.93
CA ALA A 137 -2.29 -18.46 -1.20
C ALA A 137 -2.95 -17.18 -1.71
N LEU A 138 -3.05 -17.00 -3.04
CA LEU A 138 -3.72 -15.84 -3.63
C LEU A 138 -5.20 -15.78 -3.25
N TYR A 139 -5.91 -16.91 -3.37
CA TYR A 139 -7.32 -17.01 -3.01
C TYR A 139 -7.56 -16.66 -1.53
N GLU A 140 -6.79 -17.25 -0.61
CA GLU A 140 -6.90 -16.96 0.83
C GLU A 140 -6.62 -15.47 1.11
N THR A 141 -5.64 -14.88 0.41
CA THR A 141 -5.31 -13.46 0.56
C THR A 141 -6.45 -12.57 0.05
N GLN A 142 -7.11 -12.93 -1.06
CA GLN A 142 -8.28 -12.22 -1.58
C GLN A 142 -9.47 -12.30 -0.61
N VAL A 143 -9.66 -13.45 0.05
CA VAL A 143 -10.67 -13.61 1.11
C VAL A 143 -10.37 -12.69 2.28
N VAL A 144 -9.12 -12.66 2.78
CA VAL A 144 -8.72 -11.74 3.86
C VAL A 144 -8.95 -10.29 3.47
N LYS A 145 -8.56 -9.88 2.25
CA LYS A 145 -8.83 -8.53 1.72
C LYS A 145 -10.31 -8.19 1.75
N LYS A 146 -11.15 -9.06 1.19
CA LYS A 146 -12.61 -8.85 1.13
C LYS A 146 -13.22 -8.77 2.53
N SER A 147 -12.81 -9.65 3.43
CA SER A 147 -13.28 -9.69 4.81
C SER A 147 -12.86 -8.43 5.58
N PHE A 148 -11.60 -8.00 5.43
CA PHE A 148 -11.13 -6.78 6.07
C PHE A 148 -11.87 -5.54 5.56
N SER A 149 -12.05 -5.39 4.24
CA SER A 149 -12.76 -4.23 3.69
C SER A 149 -14.23 -4.14 4.16
N SER A 150 -14.83 -5.26 4.54
CA SER A 150 -16.22 -5.29 5.02
C SER A 150 -16.47 -4.49 6.30
N VAL A 151 -15.43 -4.17 7.09
CA VAL A 151 -15.56 -3.31 8.27
C VAL A 151 -16.17 -1.94 7.91
N PHE A 152 -15.88 -1.44 6.70
CA PHE A 152 -16.36 -0.15 6.26
C PHE A 152 -17.82 -0.16 5.77
N LYS A 153 -18.50 -1.31 5.74
CA LYS A 153 -19.93 -1.39 5.35
C LYS A 153 -20.84 -0.57 6.26
N ALA A 154 -20.44 -0.34 7.52
CA ALA A 154 -21.18 0.53 8.43
C ALA A 154 -21.36 1.97 7.89
N PHE A 155 -20.54 2.36 6.90
CA PHE A 155 -20.55 3.68 6.27
C PHE A 155 -21.09 3.70 4.83
N SER A 156 -21.74 2.63 4.36
CA SER A 156 -22.15 2.52 2.95
C SER A 156 -23.18 3.55 2.51
N ALA A 157 -24.03 4.01 3.44
CA ALA A 157 -25.05 5.03 3.20
C ALA A 157 -24.52 6.47 3.38
N ASP A 158 -23.32 6.62 3.93
CA ASP A 158 -22.74 7.93 4.26
C ASP A 158 -22.07 8.53 3.02
N LYS A 159 -22.33 9.81 2.76
CA LYS A 159 -21.74 10.57 1.64
C LYS A 159 -20.75 11.58 2.17
N PHE A 160 -19.52 11.55 1.66
CA PHE A 160 -18.47 12.47 2.09
C PHE A 160 -17.35 12.63 1.06
N ILE A 161 -16.72 13.80 1.08
CA ILE A 161 -15.49 14.06 0.35
C ILE A 161 -14.31 13.75 1.27
N VAL A 162 -13.30 13.06 0.73
CA VAL A 162 -12.00 12.92 1.38
C VAL A 162 -10.97 13.72 0.59
N SER A 163 -10.25 14.57 1.31
CA SER A 163 -9.20 15.43 0.74
C SER A 163 -8.05 15.64 1.71
N GLY A 164 -6.98 16.29 1.24
CA GLY A 164 -5.85 16.65 2.08
C GLY A 164 -4.63 17.10 1.31
N THR A 165 -3.61 17.53 2.05
CA THR A 165 -2.34 18.02 1.50
C THR A 165 -1.12 17.24 2.00
N ASN A 166 -1.32 16.30 2.94
CA ASN A 166 -0.22 15.59 3.58
C ASN A 166 0.03 14.18 2.98
N ASN A 167 1.08 13.52 3.49
CA ASN A 167 1.46 12.17 3.08
C ASN A 167 0.38 11.12 3.35
N SER A 168 -0.49 11.32 4.35
CA SER A 168 -1.57 10.37 4.68
C SER A 168 -2.65 10.35 3.61
N PHE A 169 -3.05 11.53 3.11
CA PHE A 169 -3.97 11.62 1.97
C PHE A 169 -3.38 11.01 0.70
N ARG A 170 -2.10 11.29 0.42
CA ARG A 170 -1.39 10.69 -0.72
C ARG A 170 -1.37 9.16 -0.62
N LEU A 171 -1.10 8.63 0.58
CA LEU A 171 -1.10 7.19 0.83
C LEU A 171 -2.48 6.57 0.63
N LEU A 172 -3.54 7.21 1.14
CA LEU A 172 -4.93 6.77 0.92
C LEU A 172 -5.28 6.70 -0.56
N LYS A 173 -4.98 7.77 -1.31
CA LYS A 173 -5.19 7.81 -2.77
C LYS A 173 -4.45 6.67 -3.45
N ASN A 174 -3.19 6.45 -3.08
CA ASN A 174 -2.36 5.40 -3.63
C ASN A 174 -2.92 4.00 -3.33
N TYR A 175 -3.29 3.71 -2.08
CA TYR A 175 -3.87 2.42 -1.69
C TYR A 175 -5.18 2.11 -2.40
N ILE A 176 -6.02 3.11 -2.63
CA ILE A 176 -7.23 2.94 -3.43
C ILE A 176 -6.85 2.65 -4.88
N SER A 177 -5.92 3.43 -5.46
CA SER A 177 -5.50 3.24 -6.86
C SER A 177 -4.81 1.90 -7.13
N TRP A 178 -4.06 1.38 -6.15
CA TRP A 178 -3.40 0.08 -6.23
C TRP A 178 -4.32 -1.07 -5.80
N GLY A 179 -5.58 -0.78 -5.46
CA GLY A 179 -6.53 -1.78 -4.98
C GLY A 179 -6.16 -2.41 -3.63
N VAL A 180 -5.21 -1.85 -2.88
CA VAL A 180 -4.85 -2.26 -1.52
C VAL A 180 -6.00 -1.93 -0.56
N LEU A 181 -6.55 -0.72 -0.62
CA LEU A 181 -7.77 -0.37 0.08
C LEU A 181 -8.96 -0.45 -0.88
N ASP A 182 -9.88 -1.38 -0.64
CA ASP A 182 -11.13 -1.44 -1.38
C ASP A 182 -12.12 -0.42 -0.81
N ALA A 183 -12.38 0.62 -1.60
CA ALA A 183 -13.30 1.70 -1.26
C ALA A 183 -14.77 1.36 -1.53
N SER A 184 -15.08 0.26 -2.23
CA SER A 184 -16.45 -0.09 -2.60
C SER A 184 -17.44 -0.21 -1.43
N PRO A 185 -17.05 -0.64 -0.21
CA PRO A 185 -17.95 -0.63 0.95
C PRO A 185 -18.32 0.79 1.42
N MET A 186 -17.54 1.80 1.06
CA MET A 186 -17.78 3.22 1.32
C MET A 186 -18.28 3.90 0.03
N SER A 187 -19.38 3.43 -0.54
CA SER A 187 -19.84 3.85 -1.87
C SER A 187 -20.12 5.35 -2.02
N GLY A 188 -20.37 6.07 -0.93
CA GLY A 188 -20.54 7.54 -0.93
C GLY A 188 -19.25 8.33 -0.74
N MET A 189 -18.09 7.68 -0.69
CA MET A 189 -16.78 8.33 -0.58
C MET A 189 -16.29 8.84 -1.93
N GLU A 190 -15.92 10.11 -2.00
CA GLU A 190 -15.25 10.69 -3.16
C GLU A 190 -13.88 11.26 -2.79
N LEU A 191 -12.83 10.89 -3.55
CA LEU A 191 -11.51 11.49 -3.43
C LEU A 191 -11.42 12.75 -4.29
N ARG A 192 -11.02 13.87 -3.67
CA ARG A 192 -10.84 15.15 -4.36
C ARG A 192 -9.54 15.82 -3.93
N HIS A 193 -8.87 16.50 -4.85
CA HIS A 193 -7.74 17.34 -4.51
C HIS A 193 -8.19 18.53 -3.64
N ALA A 194 -7.29 19.08 -2.81
CA ALA A 194 -7.65 20.09 -1.81
C ALA A 194 -8.40 21.29 -2.41
N GLU A 195 -7.92 21.83 -3.52
CA GLU A 195 -8.56 22.96 -4.20
C GLU A 195 -9.99 22.63 -4.65
N GLU A 196 -10.18 21.52 -5.35
CA GLU A 196 -11.49 21.07 -5.82
C GLU A 196 -12.46 20.75 -4.67
N ALA A 197 -11.94 20.11 -3.61
CA ALA A 197 -12.72 19.84 -2.41
C ALA A 197 -13.21 21.16 -1.79
N ILE A 198 -12.33 22.15 -1.64
CA ILE A 198 -12.67 23.41 -0.97
C ILE A 198 -13.62 24.27 -1.83
N PHE A 199 -13.40 24.36 -3.14
CA PHE A 199 -14.09 25.34 -4.00
C PHE A 199 -15.33 24.83 -4.73
N SER A 200 -15.48 23.53 -5.00
CA SER A 200 -16.58 23.05 -5.87
C SER A 200 -17.35 21.87 -5.29
N SER A 201 -16.69 20.94 -4.60
CA SER A 201 -17.30 19.66 -4.22
C SER A 201 -18.39 19.80 -3.15
N HIS A 202 -18.36 20.87 -2.35
CA HIS A 202 -19.39 21.19 -1.35
C HIS A 202 -20.79 21.42 -1.95
N LYS A 203 -20.89 21.64 -3.27
CA LYS A 203 -22.18 21.83 -3.96
C LYS A 203 -22.99 20.53 -4.07
N TYR A 204 -22.33 19.39 -3.93
CA TYR A 204 -22.93 18.06 -4.12
C TYR A 204 -22.78 17.17 -2.89
N ASN A 205 -22.02 17.61 -1.89
CA ASN A 205 -21.76 16.87 -0.67
C ASN A 205 -21.59 17.81 0.52
N ASP A 206 -22.24 17.49 1.64
CA ASP A 206 -22.26 18.33 2.84
C ASP A 206 -21.12 18.01 3.83
N SER A 207 -20.39 16.90 3.62
CA SER A 207 -19.40 16.38 4.57
C SER A 207 -17.99 16.33 3.98
N LEU A 208 -17.01 16.84 4.74
CA LEU A 208 -15.59 16.81 4.38
C LEU A 208 -14.74 16.12 5.44
N LEU A 209 -13.99 15.10 5.05
CA LEU A 209 -12.86 14.55 5.80
C LEU A 209 -11.56 15.09 5.20
N TYR A 210 -10.78 15.83 5.99
CA TYR A 210 -9.59 16.53 5.51
C TYR A 210 -8.33 16.13 6.29
N PHE A 211 -7.30 15.67 5.58
CA PHE A 211 -6.00 15.34 6.16
C PHE A 211 -5.01 16.50 5.97
N ALA A 212 -4.50 17.07 7.06
CA ALA A 212 -3.53 18.17 7.03
C ALA A 212 -2.25 17.86 7.80
N GLY A 213 -1.15 18.51 7.42
CA GLY A 213 0.04 18.63 8.27
C GLY A 213 -0.18 19.66 9.39
N GLU A 214 0.65 19.65 10.42
CA GLU A 214 0.52 20.56 11.57
C GLU A 214 0.58 22.03 11.14
N GLU A 215 1.51 22.37 10.24
CA GLU A 215 1.68 23.72 9.70
C GLU A 215 0.46 24.21 8.91
N ASN A 216 -0.24 23.30 8.24
CA ASN A 216 -1.39 23.61 7.40
C ASN A 216 -2.70 23.67 8.18
N ALA A 217 -2.77 23.01 9.33
CA ALA A 217 -3.96 22.95 10.17
C ALA A 217 -4.27 24.31 10.85
N LYS A 218 -3.26 25.17 11.07
CA LYS A 218 -3.39 26.52 11.67
C LYS A 218 -4.30 26.56 12.91
N LEU A 219 -4.21 25.54 13.77
CA LEU A 219 -5.09 25.35 14.93
C LEU A 219 -4.97 26.47 15.96
N ASN A 220 -3.76 26.98 16.18
CA ASN A 220 -3.45 28.04 17.16
C ASN A 220 -3.33 29.43 16.51
N SER A 221 -3.77 29.58 15.26
CA SER A 221 -3.71 30.83 14.53
C SER A 221 -5.07 31.51 14.54
N ASP A 222 -5.08 32.84 14.75
CA ASP A 222 -6.29 33.66 14.61
C ASP A 222 -6.80 33.71 13.16
N GLN A 223 -5.97 33.34 12.19
CA GLN A 223 -6.36 33.28 10.78
C GLN A 223 -7.09 31.98 10.46
N LEU A 224 -8.22 32.08 9.77
CA LEU A 224 -8.93 30.92 9.23
C LEU A 224 -8.12 30.26 8.11
N SER A 225 -7.92 28.94 8.22
CA SER A 225 -7.33 28.10 7.18
C SER A 225 -8.30 27.92 6.00
N HIS A 226 -7.81 27.34 4.90
CA HIS A 226 -8.69 26.94 3.79
C HIS A 226 -9.73 25.89 4.22
N PHE A 227 -9.37 25.01 5.15
CA PHE A 227 -10.31 24.06 5.75
C PHE A 227 -11.39 24.79 6.55
N ASP A 228 -11.01 25.76 7.39
CA ASP A 228 -11.92 26.52 8.25
C ASP A 228 -12.96 27.29 7.40
N ASN A 229 -12.50 27.90 6.30
CA ASN A 229 -13.34 28.68 5.39
C ASN A 229 -14.22 27.84 4.44
N SER A 230 -13.97 26.53 4.33
CA SER A 230 -14.75 25.67 3.43
C SER A 230 -16.22 25.55 3.90
N PRO A 231 -17.20 25.58 2.98
CA PRO A 231 -18.62 25.77 3.31
C PRO A 231 -19.36 24.46 3.66
N TYR A 232 -18.66 23.34 3.82
CA TYR A 232 -19.25 22.06 4.22
C TYR A 232 -19.98 22.19 5.57
N LYS A 233 -21.15 21.55 5.68
CA LYS A 233 -21.95 21.55 6.92
C LYS A 233 -21.23 20.82 8.04
N ARG A 234 -20.61 19.68 7.74
CA ARG A 234 -19.84 18.88 8.71
C ARG A 234 -18.43 18.65 8.18
N LYS A 235 -17.42 18.91 9.02
CA LYS A 235 -16.03 18.76 8.64
C LYS A 235 -15.25 18.05 9.74
N MET A 236 -14.38 17.14 9.33
CA MET A 236 -13.43 16.47 10.21
C MET A 236 -12.02 16.74 9.71
N LEU A 237 -11.21 17.36 10.54
CA LEU A 237 -9.79 17.61 10.29
C LEU A 237 -8.97 16.56 11.03
N VAL A 238 -8.14 15.83 10.28
CA VAL A 238 -7.22 14.82 10.81
C VAL A 238 -5.80 15.37 10.75
N VAL A 239 -5.17 15.51 11.92
CA VAL A 239 -3.78 15.96 12.06
C VAL A 239 -2.98 14.87 12.74
N LYS A 240 -1.97 14.36 12.04
CA LYS A 240 -1.07 13.34 12.57
C LYS A 240 0.18 13.98 13.18
N LYS A 241 0.52 13.55 14.40
CA LYS A 241 1.79 13.80 15.09
C LYS A 241 2.50 12.46 15.32
N THR A 242 3.74 12.49 15.81
CA THR A 242 4.62 11.31 15.93
C THR A 242 3.95 10.09 16.56
N ASP A 243 3.22 10.26 17.67
CA ASP A 243 2.62 9.19 18.48
C ASP A 243 1.09 9.28 18.56
N LYS A 244 0.49 10.30 17.95
CA LYS A 244 -0.94 10.61 18.12
C LYS A 244 -1.56 11.11 16.83
N THR A 245 -2.82 10.75 16.61
CA THR A 245 -3.66 11.38 15.60
C THR A 245 -4.78 12.16 16.28
N PHE A 246 -4.89 13.44 15.94
CA PHE A 246 -5.87 14.35 16.49
C PHE A 246 -7.00 14.54 15.47
N PHE A 247 -8.23 14.49 15.96
CA PHE A 247 -9.44 14.65 15.17
C PHE A 247 -10.17 15.89 15.66
N TYR A 248 -10.30 16.89 14.79
CA TYR A 248 -11.00 18.12 15.10
C TYR A 248 -12.27 18.24 14.26
N GLU A 249 -13.37 18.55 14.91
CA GLU A 249 -14.67 18.72 14.28
C GLU A 249 -14.94 20.21 14.02
N SER A 250 -15.49 20.54 12.86
CA SER A 250 -15.96 21.89 12.53
C SER A 250 -17.27 21.81 11.76
N PHE A 251 -18.10 22.84 11.95
CA PHE A 251 -19.34 23.01 11.22
C PHE A 251 -19.29 24.32 10.45
N SER A 252 -19.60 24.29 9.16
CA SER A 252 -19.60 25.49 8.30
C SER A 252 -18.31 26.30 8.45
N LYS A 253 -18.37 27.64 8.40
CA LYS A 253 -17.17 28.50 8.42
C LYS A 253 -16.67 28.79 9.84
N CYS A 254 -16.31 27.74 10.58
CA CYS A 254 -15.84 27.86 11.96
C CYS A 254 -14.47 27.20 12.17
N LYS A 255 -13.74 27.69 13.18
CA LYS A 255 -12.55 27.01 13.68
C LYS A 255 -12.89 25.61 14.20
N PRO A 256 -12.05 24.62 13.95
CA PRO A 256 -12.32 23.26 14.41
C PRO A 256 -11.99 23.09 15.89
N ALA A 257 -12.84 22.35 16.59
CA ALA A 257 -12.67 22.00 18.00
C ALA A 257 -12.14 20.56 18.12
N LEU A 258 -11.21 20.32 19.05
CA LEU A 258 -10.68 18.98 19.27
C LEU A 258 -11.80 18.06 19.76
N LYS A 259 -12.01 16.95 19.03
CA LYS A 259 -13.05 15.98 19.34
C LYS A 259 -12.48 14.70 19.94
N TYR A 260 -11.36 14.24 19.42
CA TYR A 260 -10.76 12.97 19.81
C TYR A 260 -9.25 12.95 19.56
N VAL A 261 -8.54 12.15 20.35
CA VAL A 261 -7.12 11.86 20.17
C VAL A 261 -6.95 10.34 20.15
N LEU A 262 -6.47 9.81 19.02
CA LEU A 262 -6.05 8.43 18.91
C LEU A 262 -4.57 8.35 19.28
N CYS A 263 -4.27 7.66 20.38
CA CYS A 263 -2.90 7.29 20.73
C CYS A 263 -2.48 6.06 19.93
N HIS A 264 -1.25 6.07 19.43
CA HIS A 264 -0.61 4.95 18.74
C HIS A 264 0.45 4.36 19.67
N ASP A 265 0.40 3.05 19.91
CA ASP A 265 1.44 2.36 20.68
C ASP A 265 2.74 2.27 19.86
N ALA A 266 3.88 1.95 20.49
CA ALA A 266 5.17 1.83 19.77
C ALA A 266 5.12 0.79 18.63
N GLU A 267 4.31 -0.27 18.77
CA GLU A 267 4.04 -1.24 17.71
C GLU A 267 3.24 -0.62 16.54
N ASP A 268 2.40 0.38 16.81
CA ASP A 268 1.70 1.20 15.82
C ASP A 268 2.58 2.30 15.21
N GLN A 269 3.80 2.51 15.71
CA GLN A 269 4.72 3.50 15.17
C GLN A 269 5.50 2.98 13.95
N GLU A 270 5.77 1.67 13.83
CA GLU A 270 6.18 1.08 12.54
C GLU A 270 5.07 1.17 11.48
N VAL A 271 3.82 1.32 11.94
CA VAL A 271 2.59 1.42 11.14
C VAL A 271 2.28 2.87 10.74
N ALA A 272 2.75 3.83 11.54
CA ALA A 272 2.50 5.25 11.37
C ALA A 272 3.74 6.07 10.91
N GLY A 273 4.95 5.55 11.09
CA GLY A 273 6.19 6.30 10.90
C GLY A 273 6.69 6.41 9.47
N ASP A 274 6.53 5.38 8.63
CA ASP A 274 7.00 5.46 7.25
C ASP A 274 6.18 4.58 6.29
N SER A 275 5.41 5.27 5.47
CA SER A 275 4.94 4.90 4.13
C SER A 275 4.13 3.61 3.85
N TYR A 276 3.95 2.64 4.76
CA TYR A 276 3.49 1.31 4.31
C TYR A 276 2.48 0.50 5.15
N ASN A 277 1.66 1.09 6.03
CA ASN A 277 0.65 0.27 6.72
C ASN A 277 -0.82 0.68 6.51
N LEU A 278 -1.53 -0.21 5.82
CA LEU A 278 -2.98 -0.22 5.59
C LEU A 278 -3.78 -0.19 6.89
N ILE A 279 -3.41 -0.99 7.90
CA ILE A 279 -4.20 -1.19 9.11
C ILE A 279 -4.33 0.12 9.90
N GLY A 280 -3.21 0.82 10.12
CA GLY A 280 -3.21 2.11 10.81
C GLY A 280 -3.98 3.19 10.05
N LEU A 281 -3.83 3.24 8.71
CA LEU A 281 -4.61 4.16 7.89
C LEU A 281 -6.11 3.84 7.96
N SER A 282 -6.48 2.56 7.89
CA SER A 282 -7.86 2.10 8.04
C SER A 282 -8.43 2.42 9.41
N GLN A 283 -7.65 2.31 10.49
CA GLN A 283 -8.05 2.72 11.84
C GLN A 283 -8.36 4.22 11.90
N VAL A 284 -7.45 5.06 11.38
CA VAL A 284 -7.65 6.52 11.34
C VAL A 284 -8.90 6.87 10.54
N LEU A 285 -9.10 6.24 9.37
CA LEU A 285 -10.28 6.45 8.54
C LEU A 285 -11.55 6.01 9.29
N TYR A 286 -11.56 4.83 9.89
CA TYR A 286 -12.71 4.29 10.61
C TYR A 286 -13.11 5.19 11.79
N VAL A 287 -12.14 5.65 12.58
CA VAL A 287 -12.37 6.58 13.70
C VAL A 287 -12.95 7.90 13.19
N ALA A 288 -12.37 8.48 12.13
CA ALA A 288 -12.89 9.71 11.55
C ALA A 288 -14.35 9.56 11.11
N LEU A 289 -14.68 8.48 10.40
CA LEU A 289 -16.04 8.22 9.93
C LEU A 289 -17.00 7.93 11.08
N SER A 290 -16.55 7.23 12.12
CA SER A 290 -17.35 6.97 13.33
C SER A 290 -17.69 8.27 14.04
N LEU A 291 -16.71 9.18 14.22
CA LEU A 291 -16.94 10.51 14.78
C LEU A 291 -17.88 11.35 13.91
N MET A 292 -17.76 11.25 12.58
CA MET A 292 -18.59 12.02 11.66
C MET A 292 -20.02 11.51 11.54
N PHE A 293 -20.26 10.20 11.60
CA PHE A 293 -21.54 9.61 11.18
C PHE A 293 -22.20 8.68 12.19
N LYS A 294 -21.49 8.28 13.26
CA LYS A 294 -21.95 7.28 14.24
C LYS A 294 -21.77 7.77 15.69
N ASP A 295 -21.66 9.08 15.90
CA ASP A 295 -21.45 9.72 17.20
C ASP A 295 -20.24 9.15 17.98
N GLY A 296 -19.21 8.72 17.25
CA GLY A 296 -18.00 8.11 17.81
C GLY A 296 -18.12 6.61 18.13
N SER A 297 -19.29 6.00 17.92
CA SER A 297 -19.49 4.56 18.13
C SER A 297 -18.72 3.75 17.08
N MET A 298 -17.87 2.83 17.53
CA MET A 298 -17.12 1.92 16.67
C MET A 298 -17.73 0.50 16.76
N ALA A 299 -18.33 0.04 15.66
CA ALA A 299 -18.84 -1.33 15.58
C ALA A 299 -17.70 -2.35 15.42
N ASP A 300 -16.66 -1.97 14.69
CA ASP A 300 -15.46 -2.78 14.46
C ASP A 300 -14.20 -1.99 14.83
N ASN A 301 -13.19 -2.73 15.29
CA ASN A 301 -11.82 -2.24 15.41
C ASN A 301 -10.98 -2.86 14.27
N PRO A 302 -10.58 -2.09 13.23
CA PRO A 302 -9.75 -2.56 12.14
C PRO A 302 -8.53 -3.39 12.55
N TYR A 303 -7.80 -3.00 13.61
CA TYR A 303 -6.67 -3.80 14.10
C TYR A 303 -7.11 -5.17 14.61
N ALA A 304 -8.14 -5.21 15.45
CA ALA A 304 -8.65 -6.46 16.00
C ALA A 304 -9.19 -7.38 14.89
N VAL A 305 -9.88 -6.80 13.90
CA VAL A 305 -10.38 -7.54 12.73
C VAL A 305 -9.22 -8.14 11.94
N MET A 306 -8.22 -7.33 11.55
CA MET A 306 -7.08 -7.84 10.79
C MET A 306 -6.33 -8.90 11.59
N LYS A 307 -6.08 -8.66 12.88
CA LYS A 307 -5.41 -9.62 13.77
C LYS A 307 -6.13 -10.97 13.78
N ARG A 308 -7.46 -11.01 13.89
CA ARG A 308 -8.24 -12.26 13.79
C ARG A 308 -8.07 -12.91 12.43
N LEU A 309 -8.28 -12.16 11.34
CA LEU A 309 -8.19 -12.68 9.97
C LEU A 309 -6.83 -13.30 9.62
N VAL A 310 -5.74 -12.84 10.23
CA VAL A 310 -4.40 -13.38 10.00
C VAL A 310 -3.96 -14.41 11.05
N SER A 311 -4.64 -14.49 12.20
CA SER A 311 -4.37 -15.47 13.26
C SER A 311 -5.18 -16.76 13.10
N ASP A 312 -6.34 -16.69 12.45
CA ASP A 312 -7.24 -17.83 12.20
C ASP A 312 -6.80 -18.71 11.00
N VAL A 313 -5.52 -18.62 10.61
CA VAL A 313 -4.91 -19.37 9.49
C VAL A 313 -3.67 -20.09 9.97
#